data_AF-A0A426YXS7-F1
#
_entry.id   AF-A0A426YXS7-F1
#
_cell.length_a   1.000
_cell.length_b   1.000
_cell.length_c   1.000
_cell.angle_alpha   90.00
_cell.angle_beta   90.00
_cell.angle_gamma   90.00
#
_symmetry.space_group_name_H-M   'P 1'
#
loop_
_entity.id
_entity.type
_entity.pdbx_description
1 polymer ?
#
loop_
_entity_poly.entity_id
_entity_poly.type
_entity_poly.pdbx_seq_one_letter_code
_entity_poly.pdbx_strand_id
1 'polypeptide(L)'
;MRRRGPEFRRPARRRLSYWICSLLGISIAAGFVLFFFQHHHQDRFRPPVWFVEIFVLFQYAPSICLGFPCVFHSQEKIPTDGNNYHGTIYLMQELLNSTSFSRQLADQVTLAKAYVIIAKDHNNLQLAWELRSQIRNGQGLLSQAAVMGKPITREKAHPIVSQLAQLIYKAQDFHYDIATTIAKLKSHTLALEEHAHAATVRSAKFGELATKAMPKNLHCFNIKLTEEWFRNPSLRKLSEEGRNSPRPVDNSLYHLYIFSDNVLATSVVVNSTASNADHPQQLVFHVVTDKVNYWAMTTWFLRNNFRGCTVKVLSMEELSWLNASSSPLIKQLVHAETWAYNIAGSSKDQSSETKLKDPNFASLLNHLRFYIPQIQPQLEKVVFLDDDVVVQKDLTPLFSVELHGNVIGAVETCLEAFHRFYKYLNFSNPVISSRFDPQACGWAFGMNIFDLVAWKKANITDKYHYWQEQNADQIVWKTGTLAPGLLAFYGVMEPLDRRWHVLGLGYDSDIDDRLIKSAAVVHFNGKMKPWLKLAISRYRHLWERYINYSDPFVKDCWMH
;
A
#
# COMPACT_ATOMS: atom_id res chain seq x y z
N MET A 1 -24.81 72.61 43.79
CA MET A 1 -24.37 73.79 43.02
C MET A 1 -23.45 73.35 41.88
N ARG A 2 -23.75 73.85 40.67
CA ARG A 2 -22.90 74.08 39.48
C ARG A 2 -22.10 72.94 38.79
N ARG A 3 -22.50 72.75 37.52
CA ARG A 3 -21.80 72.15 36.36
C ARG A 3 -20.37 72.69 36.14
N ARG A 4 -19.50 71.84 35.57
CA ARG A 4 -18.50 72.02 34.46
C ARG A 4 -18.10 70.58 34.06
N GLY A 5 -17.91 70.11 32.82
CA GLY A 5 -17.73 70.63 31.46
C GLY A 5 -16.71 69.68 30.77
N PRO A 6 -16.89 69.22 29.51
CA PRO A 6 -16.07 68.16 28.91
C PRO A 6 -14.80 68.73 28.25
N GLU A 7 -13.64 68.12 28.48
CA GLU A 7 -12.42 68.44 27.72
C GLU A 7 -11.96 67.27 26.83
N PHE A 8 -11.81 67.64 25.56
CA PHE A 8 -11.27 66.93 24.41
C PHE A 8 -9.94 66.20 24.67
N ARG A 9 -9.87 64.90 24.35
CA ARG A 9 -8.59 64.25 24.00
C ARG A 9 -8.34 64.40 22.50
N ARG A 10 -7.22 65.05 22.17
CA ARG A 10 -6.66 65.22 20.81
C ARG A 10 -6.28 63.87 20.19
N PRO A 11 -6.39 63.69 18.86
CA PRO A 11 -5.84 62.52 18.18
C PRO A 11 -4.33 62.67 17.99
N ALA A 12 -3.55 61.76 18.58
CA ALA A 12 -2.10 61.70 18.40
C ALA A 12 -1.77 61.14 17.00
N ARG A 13 -1.65 62.02 16.02
CA ARG A 13 -1.11 61.72 14.69
C ARG A 13 0.41 61.51 14.83
N ARG A 14 0.87 60.28 15.07
CA ARG A 14 2.30 59.94 14.99
C ARG A 14 2.73 59.96 13.52
N ARG A 15 3.29 61.09 13.08
CA ARG A 15 4.10 61.16 11.85
C ARG A 15 5.29 60.22 12.06
N LEU A 16 5.32 59.10 11.34
CA LEU A 16 6.52 58.30 11.20
C LEU A 16 7.63 59.22 10.64
N SER A 17 8.76 59.28 11.34
CA SER A 17 9.93 60.06 10.92
C SER A 17 10.34 59.63 9.50
N TYR A 18 10.64 60.60 8.62
CA TYR A 18 11.07 60.35 7.24
C TYR A 18 12.25 59.37 7.12
N TRP A 19 13.06 59.27 8.18
CA TRP A 19 14.13 58.27 8.31
C TRP A 19 13.63 56.84 8.44
N ILE A 20 12.54 56.62 9.18
CA ILE A 20 11.91 55.30 9.34
C ILE A 20 11.23 54.90 8.03
N CYS A 21 10.58 55.84 7.35
CA CYS A 21 10.02 55.60 6.00
C CYS A 21 11.11 55.31 4.97
N SER A 22 12.27 55.98 5.05
CA SER A 22 13.41 55.71 4.16
C SER A 22 14.04 54.33 4.44
N LEU A 23 14.18 53.94 5.70
CA LEU A 23 14.66 52.61 6.08
C LEU A 23 13.70 51.49 5.66
N LEU A 24 12.39 51.70 5.80
CA LEU A 24 11.38 50.79 5.27
C LEU A 24 11.43 50.73 3.74
N GLY A 25 11.59 51.87 3.07
CA GLY A 25 11.75 51.92 1.61
C GLY A 25 12.99 51.17 1.12
N ILE A 26 14.13 51.33 1.78
CA ILE A 26 15.37 50.61 1.45
C ILE A 26 15.23 49.11 1.73
N SER A 27 14.57 48.73 2.83
CA SER A 27 14.34 47.31 3.17
C SER A 27 13.39 46.64 2.19
N ILE A 28 12.36 47.36 1.73
CA ILE A 28 11.42 46.89 0.70
C ILE A 28 12.14 46.81 -0.65
N ALA A 29 12.95 47.79 -1.02
CA ALA A 29 13.74 47.76 -2.25
C ALA A 29 14.77 46.61 -2.25
N ALA A 30 15.47 46.38 -1.12
CA ALA A 30 16.36 45.23 -0.96
C ALA A 30 15.59 43.91 -1.00
N GLY A 31 14.39 43.86 -0.42
CA GLY A 31 13.48 42.72 -0.52
C GLY A 31 13.01 42.46 -1.95
N PHE A 32 12.71 43.51 -2.73
CA PHE A 32 12.34 43.39 -4.15
C PHE A 32 13.53 43.00 -5.02
N VAL A 33 14.74 43.49 -4.73
CA VAL A 33 15.96 43.06 -5.43
C VAL A 33 16.27 41.60 -5.12
N LEU A 34 16.13 41.16 -3.87
CA LEU A 34 16.25 39.75 -3.48
C LEU A 34 15.14 38.89 -4.08
N PHE A 35 13.90 39.39 -4.14
CA PHE A 35 12.78 38.71 -4.76
C PHE A 35 12.98 38.59 -6.28
N PHE A 36 13.44 39.64 -6.97
CA PHE A 36 13.79 39.57 -8.39
C PHE A 36 15.02 38.70 -8.63
N PHE A 37 16.06 38.73 -7.78
CA PHE A 37 17.19 37.81 -7.89
C PHE A 37 16.74 36.36 -7.68
N GLN A 38 15.84 36.10 -6.73
CA GLN A 38 15.31 34.77 -6.42
C GLN A 38 14.32 34.29 -7.48
N HIS A 39 13.55 35.18 -8.10
CA HIS A 39 12.61 34.85 -9.17
C HIS A 39 13.32 34.69 -10.52
N HIS A 40 14.33 35.52 -10.81
CA HIS A 40 15.17 35.40 -12.01
C HIS A 40 16.16 34.21 -11.90
N HIS A 41 16.49 33.75 -10.68
CA HIS A 41 17.15 32.46 -10.44
C HIS A 41 16.18 31.26 -10.44
N GLN A 42 14.88 31.44 -10.20
CA GLN A 42 13.90 30.34 -10.26
C GLN A 42 13.69 29.81 -11.68
N ASP A 43 13.88 30.63 -12.71
CA ASP A 43 13.87 30.17 -14.11
C ASP A 43 15.20 29.52 -14.57
N ARG A 44 16.25 29.53 -13.73
CA ARG A 44 17.52 28.82 -13.99
C ARG A 44 17.92 27.79 -12.93
N PHE A 45 17.16 27.61 -11.86
CA PHE A 45 17.35 26.56 -10.86
C PHE A 45 16.04 25.82 -10.62
N ARG A 46 15.76 24.83 -11.49
CA ARG A 46 15.02 23.65 -11.07
C ARG A 46 15.87 22.94 -10.00
N PRO A 47 15.36 22.67 -8.79
CA PRO A 47 16.05 21.74 -7.91
C PRO A 47 16.17 20.41 -8.66
N PRO A 48 17.36 19.79 -8.72
CA PRO A 48 17.48 18.47 -9.32
C PRO A 48 16.59 17.50 -8.53
N VAL A 49 15.60 16.93 -9.22
CA VAL A 49 14.72 15.82 -8.81
C VAL A 49 15.50 14.59 -8.29
N TRP A 50 16.80 14.61 -8.48
CA TRP A 50 17.79 13.57 -8.20
C TRP A 50 18.09 13.29 -6.72
N PHE A 51 17.84 14.23 -5.80
CA PHE A 51 18.14 13.99 -4.37
C PHE A 51 17.06 13.18 -3.64
N VAL A 52 15.86 13.08 -4.19
CA VAL A 52 14.75 12.32 -3.61
C VAL A 52 14.69 10.90 -4.19
N GLU A 53 14.99 10.73 -5.48
CA GLU A 53 14.93 9.40 -6.13
C GLU A 53 16.11 8.48 -5.76
N ILE A 54 17.31 9.02 -5.51
CA ILE A 54 18.48 8.21 -5.10
C ILE A 54 18.29 7.58 -3.70
N PHE A 55 17.48 8.21 -2.84
CA PHE A 55 17.15 7.62 -1.52
C PHE A 55 16.01 6.60 -1.59
N VAL A 56 15.14 6.68 -2.61
CA VAL A 56 14.02 5.75 -2.82
C VAL A 56 14.48 4.44 -3.47
N LEU A 57 15.57 4.46 -4.25
CA LEU A 57 16.11 3.25 -4.90
C LEU A 57 16.95 2.35 -3.97
N PHE A 58 17.36 2.81 -2.79
CA PHE A 58 18.07 1.98 -1.80
C PHE A 58 17.20 0.91 -1.11
N GLN A 59 15.98 0.67 -1.59
CA GLN A 59 14.96 -0.01 -0.81
C GLN A 59 14.24 -1.19 -1.46
N TYR A 60 14.74 -1.70 -2.56
CA TYR A 60 14.25 -2.99 -3.06
C TYR A 60 15.41 -4.00 -3.15
N ALA A 61 16.07 -4.19 -1.99
CA ALA A 61 16.68 -5.43 -1.42
C ALA A 61 17.82 -6.18 -2.20
N PRO A 62 18.69 -6.98 -1.54
CA PRO A 62 18.49 -7.62 -0.24
C PRO A 62 19.64 -7.59 0.78
N SER A 63 19.23 -7.83 2.03
CA SER A 63 19.87 -8.69 3.02
C SER A 63 21.39 -8.67 3.17
N ILE A 64 21.83 -8.18 4.34
CA ILE A 64 23.04 -8.67 4.98
C ILE A 64 22.80 -10.15 5.35
N CYS A 65 23.13 -11.06 4.43
CA CYS A 65 23.29 -12.49 4.71
C CYS A 65 24.72 -12.73 5.17
N LEU A 66 24.95 -12.65 6.48
CA LEU A 66 26.11 -13.29 7.10
C LEU A 66 25.76 -14.76 7.36
N GLY A 67 26.03 -15.61 6.37
CA GLY A 67 25.98 -17.09 6.49
C GLY A 67 24.83 -17.78 5.75
N PHE A 68 25.21 -18.66 4.81
CA PHE A 68 24.40 -19.53 3.91
C PHE A 68 23.99 -18.97 2.53
N PRO A 69 24.04 -19.81 1.45
CA PRO A 69 24.22 -19.33 0.08
C PRO A 69 22.90 -19.07 -0.64
N CYS A 70 22.74 -17.87 -1.21
CA CYS A 70 21.71 -17.59 -2.22
C CYS A 70 22.39 -17.29 -3.56
N VAL A 71 22.14 -18.14 -4.55
CA VAL A 71 22.55 -17.98 -5.95
C VAL A 71 21.36 -17.40 -6.70
N PHE A 72 21.51 -16.23 -7.33
CA PHE A 72 20.58 -15.73 -8.34
C PHE A 72 21.28 -15.70 -9.70
N HIS A 73 20.74 -16.48 -10.63
CA HIS A 73 21.06 -16.45 -12.04
C HIS A 73 19.78 -16.00 -12.77
N SER A 74 19.77 -14.79 -13.34
CA SER A 74 18.87 -14.50 -14.46
C SER A 74 19.51 -13.45 -15.39
N GLN A 75 19.75 -13.88 -16.62
CA GLN A 75 19.79 -13.00 -17.77
C GLN A 75 18.33 -12.83 -18.21
N GLU A 76 17.78 -11.61 -18.21
CA GLU A 76 16.80 -11.21 -19.24
C GLU A 76 16.51 -9.70 -19.26
N LYS A 77 16.24 -9.23 -20.48
CA LYS A 77 16.10 -7.83 -20.92
C LYS A 77 14.76 -7.21 -20.51
N ILE A 78 14.76 -5.93 -20.17
CA ILE A 78 13.58 -5.11 -19.81
C ILE A 78 13.30 -4.07 -20.93
N PRO A 79 12.02 -3.75 -21.26
CA PRO A 79 11.66 -2.83 -22.33
C PRO A 79 11.89 -1.35 -21.96
N THR A 80 12.09 -0.55 -23.01
CA THR A 80 12.63 0.81 -23.02
C THR A 80 11.57 1.91 -22.91
N ASP A 81 11.61 2.69 -21.82
CA ASP A 81 11.35 4.14 -21.77
C ASP A 81 11.81 4.70 -20.39
N GLY A 82 12.74 5.65 -20.20
CA GLY A 82 13.70 6.33 -21.05
C GLY A 82 14.79 6.96 -20.13
N ASN A 83 15.98 6.34 -20.12
CA ASN A 83 17.29 6.76 -19.59
C ASN A 83 17.59 6.87 -18.07
N ASN A 84 16.79 7.52 -17.21
CA ASN A 84 17.29 7.82 -15.84
C ASN A 84 17.18 6.65 -14.84
N TYR A 85 16.11 5.85 -14.93
CA TYR A 85 15.91 4.69 -14.04
C TYR A 85 16.92 3.57 -14.32
N HIS A 86 17.29 3.41 -15.60
CA HIS A 86 18.18 2.35 -16.04
C HIS A 86 19.61 2.55 -15.51
N GLY A 87 20.09 3.81 -15.45
CA GLY A 87 21.43 4.11 -14.96
C GLY A 87 21.60 3.95 -13.45
N THR A 88 20.54 4.18 -12.68
CA THR A 88 20.57 4.00 -11.22
C THR A 88 20.58 2.52 -10.83
N ILE A 89 19.78 1.68 -11.50
CA ILE A 89 19.79 0.21 -11.31
C ILE A 89 21.16 -0.36 -11.67
N TYR A 90 21.76 0.12 -12.77
CA TYR A 90 23.09 -0.32 -13.20
C TYR A 90 24.18 0.03 -12.17
N LEU A 91 24.17 1.26 -11.64
CA LEU A 91 25.11 1.65 -10.59
C LEU A 91 24.94 0.82 -9.31
N MET A 92 23.70 0.46 -8.94
CA MET A 92 23.45 -0.42 -7.79
C MET A 92 24.06 -1.81 -7.99
N GLN A 93 23.91 -2.39 -9.19
CA GLN A 93 24.52 -3.67 -9.53
C GLN A 93 26.06 -3.60 -9.52
N GLU A 94 26.63 -2.50 -10.02
CA GLU A 94 28.07 -2.23 -9.93
C GLU A 94 28.54 -2.12 -8.47
N LEU A 95 27.79 -1.43 -7.59
CA LEU A 95 28.12 -1.29 -6.17
C LEU A 95 28.01 -2.60 -5.36
N LEU A 96 27.29 -3.59 -5.86
CA LEU A 96 27.25 -4.95 -5.28
C LEU A 96 28.43 -5.81 -5.75
N ASN A 97 29.05 -5.48 -6.88
CA ASN A 97 30.22 -6.19 -7.38
C ASN A 97 31.50 -5.70 -6.69
N SER A 98 32.14 -6.58 -5.93
CA SER A 98 33.40 -6.30 -5.21
C SER A 98 34.57 -5.86 -6.12
N THR A 99 34.55 -6.24 -7.39
CA THR A 99 35.62 -5.90 -8.35
C THR A 99 35.36 -4.61 -9.12
N SER A 100 34.23 -3.94 -8.92
CA SER A 100 33.91 -2.73 -9.68
C SER A 100 34.68 -1.51 -9.18
N PHE A 101 35.07 -0.62 -10.12
CA PHE A 101 35.67 0.65 -9.76
C PHE A 101 34.67 1.57 -9.05
N SER A 102 33.37 1.42 -9.32
CA SER A 102 32.29 2.11 -8.62
C SER A 102 32.28 1.77 -7.13
N ARG A 103 32.44 0.49 -6.80
CA ARG A 103 32.52 0.02 -5.42
C ARG A 103 33.79 0.51 -4.73
N GLN A 104 34.94 0.32 -5.37
CA GLN A 104 36.23 0.78 -4.84
C GLN A 104 36.25 2.28 -4.55
N LEU A 105 35.72 3.09 -5.46
CA LEU A 105 35.62 4.53 -5.28
C LEU A 105 34.67 4.90 -4.13
N ALA A 106 33.52 4.22 -4.01
CA ALA A 106 32.56 4.45 -2.93
C ALA A 106 33.16 4.09 -1.54
N ASP A 107 33.90 3.00 -1.45
CA ASP A 107 34.58 2.58 -0.22
C ASP A 107 35.67 3.59 0.17
N GLN A 108 36.50 4.05 -0.78
CA GLN A 108 37.53 5.06 -0.54
C GLN A 108 36.96 6.42 -0.11
N VAL A 109 35.86 6.85 -0.74
CA VAL A 109 35.13 8.07 -0.33
C VAL A 109 34.57 7.93 1.09
N THR A 110 34.06 6.75 1.45
CA THR A 110 33.53 6.48 2.79
C THR A 110 34.63 6.51 3.85
N LEU A 111 35.77 5.88 3.58
CA LEU A 111 36.93 5.90 4.46
C LEU A 111 37.49 7.32 4.62
N ALA A 112 37.62 8.07 3.52
CA ALA A 112 38.09 9.46 3.55
C ALA A 112 37.19 10.37 4.40
N LYS A 113 35.87 10.17 4.39
CA LYS A 113 34.93 10.93 5.23
C LYS A 113 35.21 10.75 6.72
N ALA A 114 35.59 9.54 7.15
CA ALA A 114 35.98 9.30 8.54
C ALA A 114 37.24 10.10 8.91
N TYR A 115 38.25 10.10 8.03
CA TYR A 115 39.50 10.87 8.24
C TYR A 115 39.31 12.38 8.18
N VAL A 116 38.32 12.91 7.45
CA VAL A 116 37.95 14.34 7.51
C VAL A 116 37.54 14.76 8.92
N ILE A 117 36.80 13.90 9.62
CA ILE A 117 36.35 14.19 10.99
C ILE A 117 37.55 14.16 11.94
N ILE A 118 38.39 13.12 11.84
CA ILE A 118 39.60 12.97 12.66
C ILE A 118 40.54 14.17 12.44
N ALA A 119 40.78 14.57 11.19
CA ALA A 119 41.65 15.70 10.87
C ALA A 119 41.11 17.02 11.45
N LYS A 120 39.80 17.24 11.43
CA LYS A 120 39.16 18.43 12.02
C LYS A 120 39.28 18.47 13.54
N ASP A 121 39.04 17.35 14.20
CA ASP A 121 39.11 17.25 15.66
C ASP A 121 40.55 17.53 16.17
N HIS A 122 41.57 17.20 15.37
CA HIS A 122 42.98 17.51 15.64
C HIS A 122 43.45 18.86 15.06
N ASN A 123 42.52 19.73 14.67
CA ASN A 123 42.79 21.05 14.10
C ASN A 123 43.64 21.06 12.81
N ASN A 124 43.77 19.92 12.12
CA ASN A 124 44.42 19.81 10.81
C ASN A 124 43.42 20.14 9.70
N LEU A 125 43.08 21.42 9.60
CA LEU A 125 42.11 21.93 8.64
C LEU A 125 42.56 21.77 7.18
N GLN A 126 43.87 21.75 6.93
CA GLN A 126 44.44 21.56 5.59
C GLN A 126 44.16 20.15 5.07
N LEU A 127 44.50 19.11 5.84
CA LEU A 127 44.21 17.72 5.47
C LEU A 127 42.69 17.50 5.30
N ALA A 128 41.89 18.07 6.20
CA ALA A 128 40.44 17.99 6.11
C ALA A 128 39.89 18.63 4.82
N TRP A 129 40.50 19.72 4.34
CA TRP A 129 40.13 20.37 3.08
C TRP A 129 40.56 19.54 1.86
N GLU A 130 41.79 19.02 1.85
CA GLU A 130 42.33 18.16 0.78
C GLU A 130 41.45 16.90 0.61
N LEU A 131 41.10 16.24 1.71
CA LEU A 131 40.21 15.08 1.71
C LEU A 131 38.80 15.45 1.21
N ARG A 132 38.22 16.57 1.67
CA ARG A 132 36.89 17.05 1.22
C ARG A 132 36.85 17.33 -0.28
N SER A 133 37.91 17.91 -0.83
CA SER A 133 38.03 18.19 -2.26
C SER A 133 37.98 16.89 -3.07
N GLN A 134 38.77 15.89 -2.68
CA GLN A 134 38.79 14.60 -3.38
C GLN A 134 37.51 13.78 -3.18
N ILE A 135 36.87 13.86 -2.01
CA ILE A 135 35.53 13.30 -1.77
C ILE A 135 34.52 13.89 -2.76
N ARG A 136 34.55 15.20 -3.01
CA ARG A 136 33.64 15.85 -3.96
C ARG A 136 33.88 15.35 -5.39
N ASN A 137 35.13 15.16 -5.79
CA ASN A 137 35.47 14.59 -7.10
C ASN A 137 34.94 13.16 -7.25
N GLY A 138 35.15 12.31 -6.24
CA GLY A 138 34.64 10.94 -6.22
C GLY A 138 33.11 10.86 -6.27
N GLN A 139 32.43 11.70 -5.47
CA GLN A 139 30.96 11.80 -5.49
C GLN A 139 30.42 12.32 -6.83
N GLY A 140 31.11 13.28 -7.45
CA GLY A 140 30.78 13.76 -8.79
C GLY A 140 30.85 12.67 -9.84
N LEU A 141 31.89 11.83 -9.81
CA LEU A 141 32.06 10.73 -10.74
C LEU A 141 31.02 9.61 -10.54
N LEU A 142 30.71 9.26 -9.29
CA LEU A 142 29.63 8.33 -8.96
C LEU A 142 28.26 8.84 -9.44
N SER A 143 28.01 10.14 -9.27
CA SER A 143 26.79 10.79 -9.75
C SER A 143 26.68 10.76 -11.28
N GLN A 144 27.78 11.06 -11.99
CA GLN A 144 27.81 10.96 -13.46
C GLN A 144 27.55 9.52 -13.94
N ALA A 145 28.12 8.52 -13.27
CA ALA A 145 27.87 7.12 -13.59
C ALA A 145 26.40 6.72 -13.38
N ALA A 146 25.76 7.20 -12.31
CA ALA A 146 24.34 7.00 -12.05
C ALA A 146 23.45 7.56 -13.16
N VAL A 147 23.75 8.79 -13.62
CA VAL A 147 22.98 9.49 -14.65
C VAL A 147 23.20 8.85 -16.03
N MET A 148 24.44 8.47 -16.35
CA MET A 148 24.79 7.95 -17.67
C MET A 148 24.51 6.45 -17.84
N GLY A 149 24.32 5.72 -16.74
CA GLY A 149 24.15 4.26 -16.76
C GLY A 149 25.32 3.50 -17.37
N LYS A 150 26.54 4.03 -17.20
CA LYS A 150 27.77 3.44 -17.72
C LYS A 150 28.75 3.14 -16.57
N PRO A 151 29.49 2.02 -16.62
CA PRO A 151 30.46 1.68 -15.61
C PRO A 151 31.59 2.71 -15.56
N ILE A 152 32.12 2.95 -14.37
CA ILE A 152 33.27 3.84 -14.20
C ILE A 152 34.51 3.13 -14.75
N THR A 153 35.14 3.75 -15.74
CA THR A 153 36.38 3.27 -16.34
C THR A 153 37.57 3.49 -15.40
N ARG A 154 38.55 2.58 -15.45
CA ARG A 154 39.80 2.67 -14.68
C ARG A 154 40.48 4.02 -14.82
N GLU A 155 40.54 4.58 -16.03
CA GLU A 155 41.17 5.87 -16.33
C GLU A 155 40.59 7.04 -15.54
N LYS A 156 39.28 6.99 -15.25
CA LYS A 156 38.56 8.03 -14.51
C LYS A 156 38.63 7.81 -13.00
N ALA A 157 38.56 6.56 -12.55
CA ALA A 157 38.61 6.21 -11.14
C ALA A 157 40.03 6.33 -10.56
N HIS A 158 41.03 5.86 -11.29
CA HIS A 158 42.41 5.73 -10.83
C HIS A 158 43.02 7.02 -10.24
N PRO A 159 42.92 8.20 -10.89
CA PRO A 159 43.50 9.42 -10.31
C PRO A 159 42.85 9.81 -8.97
N ILE A 160 41.54 9.65 -8.85
CA ILE A 160 40.80 10.00 -7.63
C ILE A 160 41.11 9.00 -6.50
N VAL A 161 41.08 7.70 -6.81
CA VAL A 161 41.39 6.63 -5.85
C VAL A 161 42.83 6.74 -5.35
N SER A 162 43.79 6.94 -6.25
CA SER A 162 45.21 7.09 -5.88
C SER A 162 45.44 8.32 -4.99
N GLN A 163 44.81 9.45 -5.31
CA GLN A 163 44.93 10.67 -4.49
C GLN A 163 44.27 10.50 -3.12
N LEU A 164 43.09 9.87 -3.04
CA LEU A 164 42.43 9.55 -1.77
C LEU A 164 43.29 8.61 -0.92
N ALA A 165 43.86 7.56 -1.52
CA ALA A 165 44.73 6.62 -0.83
C ALA A 165 45.97 7.30 -0.25
N GLN A 166 46.60 8.21 -1.00
CA GLN A 166 47.74 9.01 -0.51
C GLN A 166 47.35 9.91 0.67
N LEU A 167 46.20 10.59 0.59
CA LEU A 167 45.72 11.46 1.67
C LEU A 167 45.33 10.65 2.92
N ILE A 168 44.73 9.47 2.74
CA ILE A 168 44.40 8.56 3.84
C ILE A 168 45.68 8.02 4.49
N TYR A 169 46.69 7.65 3.69
CA TYR A 169 47.98 7.22 4.22
C TYR A 169 48.66 8.33 5.02
N LYS A 170 48.68 9.55 4.48
CA LYS A 170 49.17 10.75 5.19
C LYS A 170 48.39 10.99 6.49
N ALA A 171 47.07 10.75 6.48
CA ALA A 171 46.24 10.82 7.68
C ALA A 171 46.65 9.77 8.73
N GLN A 172 46.98 8.54 8.31
CA GLN A 172 47.43 7.47 9.21
C GLN A 172 48.79 7.77 9.85
N ASP A 173 49.69 8.41 9.10
CA ASP A 173 51.05 8.75 9.54
C ASP A 173 51.10 9.85 10.63
N PHE A 174 50.01 10.61 10.82
CA PHE A 174 49.92 11.63 11.88
C PHE A 174 49.79 11.06 13.31
N HIS A 175 49.95 9.74 13.51
CA HIS A 175 49.97 9.05 14.80
C HIS A 175 48.86 9.48 15.77
N TYR A 176 47.62 9.57 15.27
CA TYR A 176 46.46 9.80 16.12
C TYR A 176 46.35 8.71 17.20
N ASP A 177 45.95 9.08 18.42
CA ASP A 177 45.71 8.10 19.49
C ASP A 177 44.79 6.98 18.97
N ILE A 178 45.31 5.75 18.98
CA ILE A 178 44.64 4.57 18.43
C ILE A 178 43.31 4.36 19.16
N ALA A 179 43.26 4.63 20.48
CA ALA A 179 42.03 4.52 21.25
C ALA A 179 40.99 5.54 20.80
N THR A 180 41.39 6.81 20.63
CA THR A 180 40.51 7.87 20.09
C THR A 180 40.03 7.56 18.68
N THR A 181 40.91 7.05 17.82
CA THR A 181 40.59 6.69 16.43
C THR A 181 39.58 5.53 16.38
N ILE A 182 39.82 4.47 17.17
CA ILE A 182 38.90 3.32 17.28
C ILE A 182 37.55 3.77 17.84
N ALA A 183 37.54 4.58 18.90
CA ALA A 183 36.30 5.09 19.50
C ALA A 183 35.48 5.91 18.50
N LYS A 184 36.13 6.74 17.69
CA LYS A 184 35.47 7.59 16.70
C LYS A 184 34.96 6.78 15.50
N LEU A 185 35.74 5.83 14.99
CA LEU A 185 35.29 4.92 13.94
C LEU A 185 34.10 4.09 14.42
N LYS A 186 34.13 3.58 15.66
CA LYS A 186 33.01 2.87 16.27
C LYS A 186 31.75 3.74 16.36
N SER A 187 31.88 5.00 16.81
CA SER A 187 30.78 5.95 16.84
C SER A 187 30.19 6.22 15.45
N HIS A 188 31.04 6.32 14.42
CA HIS A 188 30.59 6.50 13.04
C HIS A 188 29.90 5.25 12.48
N THR A 189 30.38 4.05 12.82
CA THR A 189 29.71 2.79 12.47
C THR A 189 28.32 2.73 13.07
N LEU A 190 28.17 3.07 14.36
CA LEU A 190 26.86 3.14 15.03
C LEU A 190 25.94 4.18 14.38
N ALA A 191 26.46 5.37 14.04
CA ALA A 191 25.68 6.39 13.36
C ALA A 191 25.22 5.95 11.95
N LEU A 192 26.08 5.25 11.21
CA LEU A 192 25.72 4.67 9.91
C LEU A 192 24.66 3.57 10.05
N GLU A 193 24.76 2.74 11.08
CA GLU A 193 23.78 1.71 11.39
C GLU A 193 22.41 2.34 11.73
N GLU A 194 22.40 3.38 12.55
CA GLU A 194 21.19 4.14 12.88
C GLU A 194 20.57 4.80 11.63
N HIS A 195 21.39 5.38 10.76
CA HIS A 195 20.94 5.95 9.50
C HIS A 195 20.36 4.89 8.55
N ALA A 196 20.99 3.71 8.45
CA ALA A 196 20.50 2.59 7.64
C ALA A 196 19.18 2.04 8.20
N HIS A 197 19.07 1.92 9.52
CA HIS A 197 17.84 1.55 10.18
C HIS A 197 16.73 2.57 9.93
N ALA A 198 16.99 3.87 10.14
CA ALA A 198 16.03 4.95 9.89
C ALA A 198 15.60 5.01 8.42
N ALA A 199 16.55 4.81 7.50
CA ALA A 199 16.24 4.68 6.07
C ALA A 199 15.28 3.52 5.86
N THR A 200 15.60 2.31 6.33
CA THR A 200 14.78 1.08 6.23
C THR A 200 13.38 1.23 6.80
N VAL A 201 13.22 1.92 7.92
CA VAL A 201 11.90 2.19 8.52
C VAL A 201 11.09 3.15 7.67
N ARG A 202 11.67 4.29 7.25
CA ARG A 202 11.00 5.29 6.39
C ARG A 202 10.56 4.65 5.08
N SER A 203 11.46 3.88 4.55
CA SER A 203 11.29 3.01 3.43
C SER A 203 10.09 2.08 3.54
N ALA A 204 10.03 1.24 4.58
CA ALA A 204 8.90 0.35 4.81
C ALA A 204 7.58 1.13 4.89
N LYS A 205 7.62 2.36 5.43
CA LYS A 205 6.46 3.25 5.47
C LYS A 205 6.02 3.74 4.09
N PHE A 206 6.95 4.13 3.22
CA PHE A 206 6.61 4.48 1.83
C PHE A 206 6.05 3.31 1.04
N GLY A 207 6.60 2.10 1.23
CA GLY A 207 6.04 0.88 0.66
C GLY A 207 4.59 0.66 1.12
N GLU A 208 4.31 0.84 2.41
CA GLU A 208 2.95 0.74 2.95
C GLU A 208 2.00 1.77 2.31
N LEU A 209 2.41 3.02 2.21
CA LEU A 209 1.61 4.09 1.58
C LEU A 209 1.35 3.80 0.09
N ALA A 210 2.36 3.33 -0.64
CA ALA A 210 2.23 2.97 -2.05
C ALA A 210 1.24 1.82 -2.27
N THR A 211 1.14 0.87 -1.32
CA THR A 211 0.19 -0.25 -1.42
C THR A 211 -1.27 0.15 -1.17
N LYS A 212 -1.50 1.27 -0.48
CA LYS A 212 -2.83 1.82 -0.22
C LYS A 212 -3.27 2.88 -1.23
N ALA A 213 -2.31 3.50 -1.93
CA ALA A 213 -2.60 4.53 -2.91
C ALA A 213 -3.27 3.95 -4.16
N MET A 214 -4.36 4.57 -4.60
CA MET A 214 -5.00 4.20 -5.87
C MET A 214 -4.07 4.55 -7.05
N PRO A 215 -3.71 3.59 -7.91
CA PRO A 215 -2.94 3.87 -9.12
C PRO A 215 -3.65 4.86 -10.05
N LYS A 216 -2.88 5.74 -10.70
CA LYS A 216 -3.41 6.79 -11.59
C LYS A 216 -4.22 6.23 -12.76
N ASN A 217 -3.80 5.10 -13.32
CA ASN A 217 -4.51 4.38 -14.38
C ASN A 217 -5.88 3.89 -13.90
N LEU A 218 -5.98 3.29 -12.70
CA LEU A 218 -7.26 2.88 -12.13
C LEU A 218 -8.16 4.08 -11.84
N HIS A 219 -7.58 5.19 -11.36
CA HIS A 219 -8.33 6.41 -11.10
C HIS A 219 -8.91 7.03 -12.38
N CYS A 220 -8.09 7.13 -13.44
CA CYS A 220 -8.53 7.53 -14.78
C CYS A 220 -9.69 6.66 -15.26
N PHE A 221 -9.57 5.34 -15.10
CA PHE A 221 -10.54 4.36 -15.53
C PHE A 221 -11.90 4.55 -14.84
N ASN A 222 -11.91 4.68 -13.51
CA ASN A 222 -13.15 4.92 -12.75
C ASN A 222 -13.82 6.25 -13.13
N ILE A 223 -13.04 7.32 -13.34
CA ILE A 223 -13.59 8.61 -13.75
C ILE A 223 -14.23 8.52 -15.13
N LYS A 224 -13.55 7.92 -16.11
CA LYS A 224 -14.10 7.80 -17.47
C LYS A 224 -15.38 6.97 -17.51
N LEU A 225 -15.45 5.87 -16.75
CA LEU A 225 -16.66 5.06 -16.66
C LEU A 225 -17.81 5.82 -15.98
N THR A 226 -17.50 6.60 -14.94
CA THR A 226 -18.50 7.45 -14.29
C THR A 226 -19.01 8.53 -15.23
N GLU A 227 -18.12 9.15 -16.02
CA GLU A 227 -18.49 10.12 -17.04
C GLU A 227 -19.42 9.50 -18.09
N GLU A 228 -19.11 8.30 -18.57
CA GLU A 228 -19.93 7.56 -19.54
C GLU A 228 -21.36 7.32 -19.01
N TRP A 229 -21.53 6.95 -17.74
CA TRP A 229 -22.86 6.78 -17.13
C TRP A 229 -23.74 8.03 -17.31
N PHE A 230 -23.15 9.20 -17.06
CA PHE A 230 -23.87 10.48 -17.15
C PHE A 230 -24.07 10.94 -18.58
N ARG A 231 -23.19 10.55 -19.51
CA ARG A 231 -23.29 10.88 -20.93
C ARG A 231 -24.26 10.00 -21.71
N ASN A 232 -24.43 8.73 -21.33
CA ASN A 232 -25.14 7.73 -22.13
C ASN A 232 -26.49 7.30 -21.49
N PRO A 233 -27.64 7.83 -21.98
CA PRO A 233 -28.95 7.49 -21.43
C PRO A 233 -29.35 6.02 -21.61
N SER A 234 -28.81 5.30 -22.61
CA SER A 234 -29.20 3.91 -22.86
C SER A 234 -28.78 2.99 -21.71
N LEU A 235 -27.69 3.31 -21.00
CA LEU A 235 -27.24 2.57 -19.83
C LEU A 235 -28.25 2.65 -18.68
N ARG A 236 -28.93 3.79 -18.52
CA ARG A 236 -29.96 3.95 -17.48
C ARG A 236 -31.18 3.12 -17.79
N LYS A 237 -31.59 3.09 -19.06
CA LYS A 237 -32.68 2.23 -19.53
C LYS A 237 -32.36 0.74 -19.30
N LEU A 238 -31.16 0.30 -19.67
CA LEU A 238 -30.71 -1.08 -19.41
C LEU A 238 -30.68 -1.41 -17.90
N SER A 239 -30.24 -0.46 -17.07
CA SER A 239 -30.25 -0.62 -15.61
C SER A 239 -31.67 -0.79 -15.07
N GLU A 240 -32.63 0.00 -15.54
CA GLU A 240 -34.04 -0.09 -15.16
C GLU A 240 -34.68 -1.42 -15.58
N GLU A 241 -34.40 -1.88 -16.80
CA GLU A 241 -34.83 -3.20 -17.30
C GLU A 241 -34.28 -4.34 -16.44
N GLY A 242 -33.02 -4.24 -16.00
CA GLY A 242 -32.37 -5.23 -15.15
C GLY A 242 -32.90 -5.29 -13.71
N ARG A 243 -33.44 -4.20 -13.16
CA ARG A 243 -33.94 -4.13 -11.76
C ARG A 243 -35.07 -5.11 -11.48
N ASN A 244 -35.90 -5.39 -12.48
CA ASN A 244 -37.10 -6.23 -12.33
C ASN A 244 -36.84 -7.73 -12.58
N SER A 245 -35.58 -8.12 -12.85
CA SER A 245 -35.23 -9.53 -13.04
C SER A 245 -35.43 -10.33 -11.74
N PRO A 246 -36.09 -11.51 -11.78
CA PRO A 246 -36.22 -12.37 -10.60
C PRO A 246 -34.95 -13.18 -10.32
N ARG A 247 -34.02 -13.26 -11.28
CA ARG A 247 -32.80 -14.07 -11.19
C ARG A 247 -31.93 -13.80 -9.95
N PRO A 248 -31.78 -12.56 -9.43
CA PRO A 248 -30.97 -12.29 -8.25
C PRO A 248 -31.46 -12.93 -6.94
N VAL A 249 -32.70 -13.43 -6.88
CA VAL A 249 -33.27 -14.10 -5.69
C VAL A 249 -33.59 -15.58 -5.94
N ASP A 250 -33.25 -16.10 -7.12
CA ASP A 250 -33.62 -17.44 -7.56
C ASP A 250 -32.61 -18.50 -7.09
N ASN A 251 -32.95 -19.23 -6.01
CA ASN A 251 -32.10 -20.28 -5.45
C ASN A 251 -31.78 -21.46 -6.39
N SER A 252 -32.40 -21.54 -7.58
CA SER A 252 -31.98 -22.52 -8.60
C SER A 252 -30.70 -22.12 -9.35
N LEU A 253 -30.22 -20.88 -9.16
CA LEU A 253 -29.01 -20.33 -9.75
C LEU A 253 -27.85 -20.29 -8.75
N TYR A 254 -26.63 -20.14 -9.27
CA TYR A 254 -25.41 -20.10 -8.47
C TYR A 254 -25.05 -18.66 -8.14
N HIS A 255 -25.17 -18.29 -6.87
CA HIS A 255 -24.97 -16.93 -6.40
C HIS A 255 -23.56 -16.71 -5.86
N LEU A 256 -22.87 -15.70 -6.40
CA LEU A 256 -21.54 -15.31 -5.99
C LEU A 256 -21.54 -13.88 -5.46
N TYR A 257 -20.89 -13.62 -4.32
CA TYR A 257 -20.78 -12.29 -3.71
C TYR A 257 -19.36 -11.75 -3.82
N ILE A 258 -19.25 -10.47 -4.22
CA ILE A 258 -18.00 -9.71 -4.26
C ILE A 258 -18.24 -8.36 -3.61
N PHE A 259 -17.37 -7.97 -2.67
CA PHE A 259 -17.37 -6.64 -2.05
C PHE A 259 -16.10 -5.91 -2.48
N SER A 260 -16.22 -4.81 -3.23
CA SER A 260 -15.05 -4.13 -3.80
C SER A 260 -15.34 -2.68 -4.16
N ASP A 261 -14.31 -1.84 -4.08
CA ASP A 261 -14.24 -0.49 -4.64
C ASP A 261 -13.43 -0.43 -5.95
N ASN A 262 -12.92 -1.57 -6.43
CA ASN A 262 -12.03 -1.67 -7.57
C ASN A 262 -12.73 -2.37 -8.75
N VAL A 263 -13.13 -1.56 -9.74
CA VAL A 263 -13.87 -2.01 -10.92
C VAL A 263 -13.08 -3.05 -11.71
N LEU A 264 -11.78 -2.82 -11.93
CA LEU A 264 -10.99 -3.74 -12.74
C LEU A 264 -10.67 -5.05 -12.01
N ALA A 265 -10.39 -4.99 -10.72
CA ALA A 265 -10.19 -6.19 -9.90
C ALA A 265 -11.45 -7.07 -9.91
N THR A 266 -12.61 -6.47 -9.63
CA THR A 266 -13.93 -7.13 -9.71
C THR A 266 -14.19 -7.71 -11.10
N SER A 267 -13.87 -6.96 -12.16
CA SER A 267 -14.00 -7.44 -13.55
C SER A 267 -13.19 -8.70 -13.80
N VAL A 268 -11.96 -8.78 -13.28
CA VAL A 268 -11.13 -10.00 -13.42
C VAL A 268 -11.74 -11.17 -12.67
N VAL A 269 -12.29 -10.98 -11.46
CA VAL A 269 -12.99 -12.05 -10.74
C VAL A 269 -14.18 -12.57 -11.56
N VAL A 270 -15.06 -11.68 -12.03
CA VAL A 270 -16.23 -12.06 -12.83
C VAL A 270 -15.82 -12.72 -14.15
N ASN A 271 -14.87 -12.15 -14.88
CA ASN A 271 -14.42 -12.66 -16.18
C ASN A 271 -13.71 -14.01 -16.05
N SER A 272 -12.85 -14.17 -15.05
CA SER A 272 -12.15 -15.43 -14.79
C SER A 272 -13.13 -16.53 -14.35
N THR A 273 -14.10 -16.20 -13.51
CA THR A 273 -15.15 -17.15 -13.11
C THR A 273 -16.01 -17.55 -14.32
N ALA A 274 -16.51 -16.57 -15.08
CA ALA A 274 -17.35 -16.83 -16.25
C ALA A 274 -16.62 -17.62 -17.34
N SER A 275 -15.32 -17.35 -17.55
CA SER A 275 -14.54 -18.01 -18.61
C SER A 275 -14.16 -19.45 -18.30
N ASN A 276 -14.14 -19.83 -17.02
CA ASN A 276 -13.81 -21.19 -16.58
C ASN A 276 -15.02 -21.99 -16.09
N ALA A 277 -16.23 -21.44 -16.19
CA ALA A 277 -17.48 -22.12 -15.86
C ALA A 277 -18.04 -22.88 -17.07
N ASP A 278 -18.61 -24.06 -16.82
CA ASP A 278 -19.24 -24.87 -17.87
C ASP A 278 -20.56 -24.24 -18.35
N HIS A 279 -21.32 -23.65 -17.42
CA HIS A 279 -22.62 -23.00 -17.67
C HIS A 279 -22.68 -21.58 -17.10
N PRO A 280 -21.96 -20.61 -17.68
CA PRO A 280 -21.87 -19.24 -17.14
C PRO A 280 -23.22 -18.54 -17.00
N GLN A 281 -24.22 -18.90 -17.82
CA GLN A 281 -25.56 -18.32 -17.73
C GLN A 281 -26.32 -18.71 -16.45
N GLN A 282 -25.84 -19.68 -15.67
CA GLN A 282 -26.41 -20.02 -14.36
C GLN A 282 -25.77 -19.21 -13.22
N LEU A 283 -24.71 -18.46 -13.49
CA LEU A 283 -24.01 -17.67 -12.48
C LEU A 283 -24.66 -16.30 -12.31
N VAL A 284 -24.83 -15.90 -11.05
CA VAL A 284 -25.35 -14.60 -10.63
C VAL A 284 -24.37 -13.95 -9.67
N PHE A 285 -23.73 -12.88 -10.11
CA PHE A 285 -22.81 -12.09 -9.29
C PHE A 285 -23.55 -10.95 -8.60
N HIS A 286 -23.39 -10.86 -7.30
CA HIS A 286 -23.80 -9.74 -6.46
C HIS A 286 -22.56 -8.94 -6.10
N VAL A 287 -22.37 -7.81 -6.77
CA VAL A 287 -21.25 -6.90 -6.57
C VAL A 287 -21.72 -5.75 -5.69
N VAL A 288 -21.15 -5.62 -4.50
CA VAL A 288 -21.48 -4.55 -3.57
C VAL A 288 -20.30 -3.59 -3.46
N THR A 289 -20.57 -2.30 -3.66
CA THR A 289 -19.57 -1.22 -3.75
C THR A 289 -20.02 0.01 -2.96
N ASP A 290 -19.10 0.94 -2.71
CA ASP A 290 -19.44 2.26 -2.17
C ASP A 290 -20.07 3.18 -3.24
N LYS A 291 -20.66 4.29 -2.79
CA LYS A 291 -21.25 5.31 -3.67
C LYS A 291 -20.27 5.95 -4.64
N VAL A 292 -18.99 6.04 -4.29
CA VAL A 292 -17.99 6.70 -5.14
C VAL A 292 -17.75 5.87 -6.40
N ASN A 293 -17.71 4.55 -6.26
CA ASN A 293 -17.39 3.62 -7.33
C ASN A 293 -18.64 2.99 -7.98
N TYR A 294 -19.83 3.16 -7.38
CA TYR A 294 -21.10 2.60 -7.85
C TYR A 294 -21.38 2.83 -9.34
N TRP A 295 -21.24 4.07 -9.82
CA TRP A 295 -21.54 4.40 -11.21
C TRP A 295 -20.52 3.82 -12.20
N ALA A 296 -19.24 3.83 -11.83
CA ALA A 296 -18.19 3.21 -12.63
C ALA A 296 -18.40 1.68 -12.73
N MET A 297 -18.67 1.05 -11.58
CA MET A 297 -18.93 -0.38 -11.48
C MET A 297 -20.16 -0.79 -12.31
N THR A 298 -21.28 -0.08 -12.14
CA THR A 298 -22.52 -0.31 -12.88
C THR A 298 -22.31 -0.15 -14.39
N THR A 299 -21.62 0.92 -14.80
CA THR A 299 -21.34 1.18 -16.22
C THR A 299 -20.50 0.09 -16.85
N TRP A 300 -19.45 -0.37 -16.15
CA TRP A 300 -18.59 -1.44 -16.65
C TRP A 300 -19.37 -2.74 -16.88
N PHE A 301 -20.19 -3.16 -15.91
CA PHE A 301 -20.92 -4.42 -15.98
C PHE A 301 -22.14 -4.40 -16.91
N LEU A 302 -22.74 -3.24 -17.17
CA LEU A 302 -23.81 -3.11 -18.17
C LEU A 302 -23.28 -3.11 -19.61
N ARG A 303 -22.05 -2.62 -19.82
CA ARG A 303 -21.45 -2.52 -21.15
C ARG A 303 -20.76 -3.80 -21.62
N ASN A 304 -20.25 -4.59 -20.69
CA ASN A 304 -19.49 -5.79 -20.99
C ASN A 304 -20.35 -7.03 -20.79
N ASN A 305 -20.27 -7.98 -21.74
CA ASN A 305 -20.93 -9.27 -21.62
C ASN A 305 -19.95 -10.31 -21.05
N PHE A 306 -20.29 -10.89 -19.91
CA PHE A 306 -19.50 -11.93 -19.25
C PHE A 306 -20.09 -13.32 -19.56
N ARG A 307 -20.14 -13.68 -20.85
CA ARG A 307 -20.67 -14.98 -21.34
C ARG A 307 -22.12 -15.28 -20.88
N GLY A 308 -22.93 -14.24 -20.69
CA GLY A 308 -24.32 -14.36 -20.24
C GLY A 308 -24.53 -14.50 -18.73
N CYS A 309 -23.47 -14.37 -17.91
CA CYS A 309 -23.61 -14.24 -16.45
C CYS A 309 -24.50 -13.04 -16.10
N THR A 310 -25.30 -13.17 -15.03
CA THR A 310 -26.05 -12.04 -14.47
C THR A 310 -25.15 -11.31 -13.48
N VAL A 311 -25.01 -9.99 -13.59
CA VAL A 311 -24.26 -9.17 -12.61
C VAL A 311 -25.17 -8.08 -12.06
N LYS A 312 -25.42 -8.12 -10.74
CA LYS A 312 -26.18 -7.12 -10.01
C LYS A 312 -25.23 -6.28 -9.16
N VAL A 313 -25.16 -4.99 -9.46
CA VAL A 313 -24.36 -4.03 -8.70
C VAL A 313 -25.26 -3.33 -7.67
N LEU A 314 -24.80 -3.27 -6.42
CA LEU A 314 -25.50 -2.66 -5.29
C LEU A 314 -24.61 -1.64 -4.60
N SER A 315 -25.16 -0.46 -4.32
CA SER A 315 -24.49 0.54 -3.49
C SER A 315 -24.72 0.23 -2.02
N MET A 316 -23.71 0.42 -1.17
CA MET A 316 -23.86 0.32 0.29
C MET A 316 -24.95 1.26 0.82
N GLU A 317 -25.15 2.41 0.18
CA GLU A 317 -26.12 3.44 0.53
C GLU A 317 -27.57 3.01 0.25
N GLU A 318 -27.78 1.97 -0.56
CA GLU A 318 -29.10 1.35 -0.75
C GLU A 318 -29.46 0.45 0.44
N LEU A 319 -28.49 0.09 1.30
CA LEU A 319 -28.71 -0.72 2.51
C LEU A 319 -29.18 0.17 3.67
N SER A 320 -30.44 0.64 3.60
CA SER A 320 -31.02 1.54 4.60
C SER A 320 -31.02 0.98 6.03
N TRP A 321 -31.00 -0.34 6.18
CA TRP A 321 -30.91 -1.00 7.47
C TRP A 321 -29.52 -0.88 8.10
N LEU A 322 -28.45 -0.63 7.33
CA LEU A 322 -27.07 -0.54 7.83
C LEU A 322 -26.80 0.86 8.42
N ASN A 323 -26.90 0.97 9.74
CA ASN A 323 -26.77 2.23 10.47
C ASN A 323 -26.16 1.98 11.86
N ALA A 324 -25.91 3.05 12.62
CA ALA A 324 -25.29 2.96 13.95
C ALA A 324 -26.13 2.16 14.96
N SER A 325 -27.44 2.01 14.74
CA SER A 325 -28.33 1.23 15.60
C SER A 325 -28.27 -0.28 15.29
N SER A 326 -27.95 -0.66 14.05
CA SER A 326 -27.95 -2.04 13.59
C SER A 326 -26.56 -2.69 13.51
N SER A 327 -25.49 -1.90 13.61
CA SER A 327 -24.11 -2.40 13.56
C SER A 327 -23.20 -1.70 14.58
N PRO A 328 -22.58 -2.43 15.52
CA PRO A 328 -21.56 -1.88 16.41
C PRO A 328 -20.38 -1.25 15.68
N LEU A 329 -19.98 -1.81 14.53
CA LEU A 329 -18.91 -1.26 13.70
C LEU A 329 -19.24 0.15 13.18
N ILE A 330 -20.42 0.35 12.57
CA ILE A 330 -20.89 1.67 12.11
C ILE A 330 -20.95 2.64 13.28
N LYS A 331 -21.45 2.21 14.45
CA LYS A 331 -21.48 3.04 15.66
C LYS A 331 -20.07 3.52 16.06
N GLN A 332 -19.08 2.62 16.03
CA GLN A 332 -17.69 2.96 16.32
C GLN A 332 -17.09 3.92 15.29
N LEU A 333 -17.37 3.72 13.99
CA LEU A 333 -16.90 4.59 12.92
C LEU A 333 -17.47 6.01 13.04
N VAL A 334 -18.79 6.15 13.25
CA VAL A 334 -19.44 7.45 13.45
C VAL A 334 -18.89 8.17 14.68
N HIS A 335 -18.66 7.45 15.78
CA HIS A 335 -18.00 8.00 16.97
C HIS A 335 -16.57 8.47 16.68
N ALA A 336 -15.78 7.70 15.93
CA ALA A 336 -14.40 8.04 15.58
C ALA A 336 -14.33 9.27 14.66
N GLU A 337 -15.21 9.38 13.66
CA GLU A 337 -15.32 10.54 12.78
C GLU A 337 -15.73 11.81 13.55
N THR A 338 -16.73 11.69 14.44
CA THR A 338 -17.17 12.80 15.29
C THR A 338 -16.05 13.26 16.22
N TRP A 339 -15.30 12.33 16.81
CA TRP A 339 -14.16 12.63 17.65
C TRP A 339 -13.03 13.33 16.87
N ALA A 340 -12.71 12.84 15.67
CA ALA A 340 -11.71 13.46 14.78
C ALA A 340 -12.09 14.89 14.39
N TYR A 341 -13.36 15.12 14.07
CA TYR A 341 -13.89 16.45 13.77
C TYR A 341 -13.79 17.41 14.96
N ASN A 342 -14.13 16.93 16.17
CA ASN A 342 -14.05 17.73 17.39
C ASN A 342 -12.60 18.11 17.76
N ILE A 343 -11.63 17.23 17.49
CA ILE A 343 -10.20 17.54 17.68
C ILE A 343 -9.70 18.52 16.62
N ALA A 344 -10.11 18.37 15.36
CA ALA A 344 -9.75 19.33 14.31
C ALA A 344 -10.26 20.75 14.59
N GLY A 345 -11.35 20.89 15.37
CA GLY A 345 -11.89 22.17 15.85
C GLY A 345 -11.22 22.74 17.10
N SER A 346 -10.41 21.97 17.84
CA SER A 346 -9.73 22.40 19.07
C SER A 346 -8.21 22.45 18.86
N SER A 347 -7.69 23.67 18.76
CA SER A 347 -6.31 23.99 18.36
C SER A 347 -5.19 23.35 19.18
N LYS A 348 -4.02 23.18 18.54
CA LYS A 348 -2.67 23.15 19.15
C LYS A 348 -2.45 22.10 20.26
N ASP A 349 -2.16 20.87 19.87
CA ASP A 349 -1.19 20.05 20.61
C ASP A 349 -0.59 18.93 19.74
N GLN A 350 0.67 19.12 19.35
CA GLN A 350 1.48 18.09 18.70
C GLN A 350 2.11 17.21 19.80
N SER A 351 1.38 16.22 20.31
CA SER A 351 2.00 15.12 21.08
C SER A 351 1.18 13.83 21.21
N SER A 352 0.13 13.63 20.39
CA SER A 352 -0.60 12.35 20.35
C SER A 352 -0.88 11.84 18.93
N GLU A 353 0.09 11.98 18.03
CA GLU A 353 0.07 11.28 16.74
C GLU A 353 0.37 9.79 16.95
N THR A 354 -0.62 8.97 17.33
CA THR A 354 -0.55 7.50 17.08
C THR A 354 -1.86 6.71 17.19
N LYS A 355 -3.03 7.34 17.42
CA LYS A 355 -4.29 6.59 17.58
C LYS A 355 -5.44 6.99 16.64
N LEU A 356 -5.19 7.72 15.57
CA LEU A 356 -6.21 7.90 14.52
C LEU A 356 -5.97 6.88 13.39
N LYS A 357 -6.49 5.67 13.59
CA LYS A 357 -6.46 4.58 12.60
C LYS A 357 -7.58 4.80 11.57
N ASP A 358 -7.15 5.11 10.36
CA ASP A 358 -7.75 4.82 9.04
C ASP A 358 -9.29 4.65 9.00
N PRO A 359 -10.08 5.73 8.86
CA PRO A 359 -11.50 5.64 8.50
C PRO A 359 -11.61 5.31 7.00
N ASN A 360 -11.11 4.15 6.59
CA ASN A 360 -11.21 3.72 5.20
C ASN A 360 -12.57 3.02 5.01
N PHE A 361 -13.44 3.62 4.18
CA PHE A 361 -14.67 2.98 3.67
C PHE A 361 -14.37 1.61 3.02
N ALA A 362 -13.17 1.43 2.45
CA ALA A 362 -12.67 0.13 1.99
C ALA A 362 -12.62 -0.94 3.11
N SER A 363 -12.35 -0.55 4.37
CA SER A 363 -12.49 -1.46 5.50
C SER A 363 -13.96 -1.83 5.73
N LEU A 364 -14.88 -0.87 5.62
CA LEU A 364 -16.30 -1.11 5.84
C LEU A 364 -16.91 -2.03 4.76
N LEU A 365 -16.57 -1.85 3.48
CA LEU A 365 -16.95 -2.77 2.40
C LEU A 365 -16.54 -4.21 2.72
N ASN A 366 -15.32 -4.40 3.22
CA ASN A 366 -14.85 -5.71 3.64
C ASN A 366 -15.68 -6.31 4.79
N HIS A 367 -16.23 -5.51 5.69
CA HIS A 367 -17.08 -6.00 6.77
C HIS A 367 -18.49 -6.37 6.32
N LEU A 368 -18.95 -5.96 5.13
CA LEU A 368 -20.28 -6.34 4.61
C LEU A 368 -20.44 -7.85 4.38
N ARG A 369 -19.32 -8.60 4.27
CA ARG A 369 -19.35 -10.07 4.19
C ARG A 369 -20.05 -10.74 5.37
N PHE A 370 -20.10 -10.09 6.54
CA PHE A 370 -20.81 -10.58 7.72
C PHE A 370 -22.32 -10.31 7.71
N TYR A 371 -22.80 -9.64 6.67
CA TYR A 371 -24.19 -9.22 6.50
C TYR A 371 -24.86 -9.79 5.26
N ILE A 372 -24.25 -10.78 4.60
CA ILE A 372 -24.83 -11.41 3.40
C ILE A 372 -26.29 -11.84 3.61
N PRO A 373 -26.67 -12.51 4.73
CA PRO A 373 -28.08 -12.86 4.97
C PRO A 373 -29.02 -11.66 5.11
N GLN A 374 -28.53 -10.49 5.53
CA GLN A 374 -29.32 -9.26 5.65
C GLN A 374 -29.41 -8.52 4.31
N ILE A 375 -28.37 -8.60 3.48
CA ILE A 375 -28.36 -8.03 2.12
C ILE A 375 -29.35 -8.78 1.23
N GLN A 376 -29.40 -10.11 1.33
CA GLN A 376 -30.30 -10.93 0.50
C GLN A 376 -30.86 -12.13 1.30
N PRO A 377 -31.93 -11.90 2.10
CA PRO A 377 -32.46 -12.89 3.04
C PRO A 377 -33.10 -14.12 2.38
N GLN A 378 -33.46 -14.02 1.09
CA GLN A 378 -34.12 -15.09 0.32
C GLN A 378 -33.15 -16.19 -0.12
N LEU A 379 -31.84 -15.91 -0.16
CA LEU A 379 -30.86 -16.89 -0.62
C LEU A 379 -30.53 -17.91 0.48
N GLU A 380 -30.25 -19.14 0.05
CA GLU A 380 -29.95 -20.26 0.93
C GLU A 380 -28.45 -20.58 0.98
N LYS A 381 -27.75 -20.47 -0.15
CA LYS A 381 -26.33 -20.80 -0.26
C LYS A 381 -25.62 -19.87 -1.25
N VAL A 382 -24.41 -19.41 -0.92
CA VAL A 382 -23.64 -18.51 -1.79
C VAL A 382 -22.15 -18.79 -1.73
N VAL A 383 -21.43 -18.53 -2.83
CA VAL A 383 -19.95 -18.46 -2.83
C VAL A 383 -19.52 -17.01 -2.62
N PHE A 384 -18.61 -16.76 -1.71
CA PHE A 384 -17.96 -15.47 -1.53
C PHE A 384 -16.58 -15.45 -2.19
N LEU A 385 -16.28 -14.38 -2.92
CA LEU A 385 -14.99 -14.13 -3.56
C LEU A 385 -14.47 -12.74 -3.18
N ASP A 386 -13.21 -12.66 -2.74
CA ASP A 386 -12.51 -11.36 -2.61
C ASP A 386 -12.17 -10.83 -4.03
N ASP A 387 -11.92 -9.53 -4.16
CA ASP A 387 -11.67 -8.88 -5.47
C ASP A 387 -10.26 -9.10 -6.04
N ASP A 388 -9.37 -9.66 -5.23
CA ASP A 388 -7.98 -9.98 -5.53
C ASP A 388 -7.78 -11.48 -5.79
N VAL A 389 -8.82 -12.18 -6.25
CA VAL A 389 -8.74 -13.57 -6.67
C VAL A 389 -8.82 -13.74 -8.19
N VAL A 390 -8.31 -14.86 -8.67
CA VAL A 390 -8.50 -15.33 -10.05
C VAL A 390 -9.02 -16.76 -10.00
N VAL A 391 -10.15 -16.98 -10.66
CA VAL A 391 -10.75 -18.31 -10.80
C VAL A 391 -10.16 -19.00 -12.02
N GLN A 392 -9.72 -20.24 -11.85
CA GLN A 392 -9.08 -21.07 -12.88
C GLN A 392 -9.90 -22.31 -13.25
N LYS A 393 -10.92 -22.66 -12.46
CA LYS A 393 -11.77 -23.85 -12.65
C LYS A 393 -13.22 -23.53 -12.30
N ASP A 394 -14.15 -24.36 -12.77
CA ASP A 394 -15.56 -24.20 -12.45
C ASP A 394 -15.81 -24.31 -10.93
N LEU A 395 -16.57 -23.34 -10.40
CA LEU A 395 -16.94 -23.24 -8.99
C LEU A 395 -18.32 -23.84 -8.71
N THR A 396 -19.12 -24.19 -9.72
CA THR A 396 -20.43 -24.82 -9.51
C THR A 396 -20.39 -26.06 -8.60
N PRO A 397 -19.33 -26.92 -8.59
CA PRO A 397 -19.31 -28.07 -7.70
C PRO A 397 -19.26 -27.71 -6.20
N LEU A 398 -18.80 -26.50 -5.83
CA LEU A 398 -18.81 -26.03 -4.43
C LEU A 398 -20.22 -25.99 -3.82
N PHE A 399 -21.24 -25.70 -4.62
CA PHE A 399 -22.62 -25.62 -4.13
C PHE A 399 -23.18 -26.99 -3.72
N SER A 400 -22.59 -28.06 -4.25
CA SER A 400 -22.96 -29.45 -3.94
C SER A 400 -22.12 -30.05 -2.81
N VAL A 401 -21.13 -29.33 -2.27
CA VAL A 401 -20.36 -29.80 -1.11
C VAL A 401 -21.26 -29.86 0.12
N GLU A 402 -21.21 -30.99 0.81
CA GLU A 402 -21.86 -31.17 2.11
C GLU A 402 -21.06 -30.47 3.19
N LEU A 403 -21.69 -29.52 3.89
CA LEU A 403 -21.07 -28.80 5.00
C LEU A 403 -21.34 -29.46 6.36
N HIS A 404 -21.97 -30.64 6.40
CA HIS A 404 -22.28 -31.38 7.65
C HIS A 404 -22.97 -30.54 8.74
N GLY A 405 -23.83 -29.58 8.33
CA GLY A 405 -24.51 -28.65 9.25
C GLY A 405 -23.68 -27.43 9.68
N ASN A 406 -22.43 -27.31 9.21
CA ASN A 406 -21.59 -26.12 9.36
C ASN A 406 -22.09 -24.96 8.48
N VAL A 407 -21.70 -23.74 8.86
CA VAL A 407 -22.16 -22.50 8.20
C VAL A 407 -21.27 -22.14 7.01
N ILE A 408 -19.97 -22.40 7.12
CA ILE A 408 -18.96 -21.98 6.14
C ILE A 408 -18.14 -23.19 5.72
N GLY A 409 -17.89 -23.35 4.42
CA GLY A 409 -16.80 -24.16 3.89
C GLY A 409 -15.62 -23.27 3.53
N ALA A 410 -14.44 -23.57 4.07
CA ALA A 410 -13.23 -22.80 3.82
C ALA A 410 -11.98 -23.69 3.76
N VAL A 411 -10.96 -23.26 3.04
CA VAL A 411 -9.66 -23.94 3.05
C VAL A 411 -8.88 -23.52 4.28
N GLU A 412 -8.46 -24.52 5.05
CA GLU A 412 -7.54 -24.35 6.17
C GLU A 412 -6.15 -23.91 5.67
N THR A 413 -5.58 -22.92 6.35
CA THR A 413 -4.30 -22.29 5.97
C THR A 413 -3.18 -22.58 6.96
N CYS A 414 -3.45 -23.32 8.03
CA CYS A 414 -2.40 -23.69 8.97
C CYS A 414 -1.42 -24.67 8.33
N LEU A 415 -0.14 -24.35 8.50
CA LEU A 415 0.99 -25.27 8.40
C LEU A 415 1.64 -25.26 9.79
N GLU A 416 2.40 -26.28 10.18
CA GLU A 416 3.01 -26.49 11.51
C GLU A 416 2.87 -25.31 12.52
N ALA A 417 3.60 -24.19 12.31
CA ALA A 417 3.61 -23.00 13.16
C ALA A 417 3.01 -21.70 12.56
N PHE A 418 2.36 -21.78 11.39
CA PHE A 418 1.80 -20.64 10.66
C PHE A 418 0.28 -20.65 10.66
N HIS A 419 -0.32 -19.45 10.65
CA HIS A 419 -1.76 -19.23 10.55
C HIS A 419 -2.65 -19.96 11.58
N ARG A 420 -2.12 -20.23 12.78
CA ARG A 420 -2.95 -20.65 13.94
C ARG A 420 -3.56 -19.45 14.64
N PHE A 421 -4.60 -19.69 15.43
CA PHE A 421 -5.34 -18.63 16.13
C PHE A 421 -4.48 -17.70 16.98
N TYR A 422 -3.46 -18.22 17.67
CA TYR A 422 -2.56 -17.40 18.49
C TYR A 422 -1.77 -16.33 17.72
N LYS A 423 -1.69 -16.43 16.38
CA LYS A 423 -1.08 -15.41 15.53
C LYS A 423 -2.01 -14.23 15.24
N TYR A 424 -3.33 -14.44 15.32
CA TYR A 424 -4.33 -13.45 14.97
C TYR A 424 -5.00 -12.81 16.19
N LEU A 425 -5.05 -13.55 17.30
CA LEU A 425 -5.79 -13.20 18.51
C LEU A 425 -4.87 -13.08 19.72
N ASN A 426 -5.20 -12.16 20.61
CA ASN A 426 -4.49 -11.97 21.86
C ASN A 426 -4.97 -12.95 22.95
N PHE A 427 -4.30 -14.10 23.07
CA PHE A 427 -4.61 -15.11 24.09
C PHE A 427 -4.23 -14.74 25.52
N SER A 428 -3.54 -13.61 25.74
CA SER A 428 -3.40 -13.05 27.10
C SER A 428 -4.71 -12.45 27.61
N ASN A 429 -5.69 -12.18 26.74
CA ASN A 429 -7.01 -11.72 27.13
C ASN A 429 -7.89 -12.90 27.59
N PRO A 430 -8.40 -12.92 28.84
CA PRO A 430 -9.22 -14.02 29.36
C PRO A 430 -10.49 -14.31 28.54
N VAL A 431 -11.06 -13.31 27.86
CA VAL A 431 -12.26 -13.49 27.02
C VAL A 431 -11.97 -14.40 25.82
N ILE A 432 -10.72 -14.45 25.37
CA ILE A 432 -10.28 -15.31 24.27
C ILE A 432 -9.81 -16.67 24.80
N SER A 433 -8.88 -16.69 25.75
CA SER A 433 -8.28 -17.95 26.23
C SER A 433 -9.27 -18.88 26.92
N SER A 434 -10.39 -18.38 27.42
CA SER A 434 -11.46 -19.20 27.99
C SER A 434 -12.38 -19.86 26.96
N ARG A 435 -12.38 -19.42 25.69
CA ARG A 435 -13.36 -19.85 24.67
C ARG A 435 -12.76 -20.49 23.43
N PHE A 436 -11.50 -20.21 23.14
CA PHE A 436 -10.85 -20.65 21.92
C PHE A 436 -9.59 -21.46 22.22
N ASP A 437 -9.29 -22.42 21.36
CA ASP A 437 -8.01 -23.10 21.38
C ASP A 437 -6.95 -22.25 20.65
N PRO A 438 -5.83 -21.88 21.30
CA PRO A 438 -4.74 -21.18 20.63
C PRO A 438 -4.15 -21.96 19.44
N GLN A 439 -4.23 -23.28 19.47
CA GLN A 439 -3.72 -24.17 18.43
C GLN A 439 -4.73 -24.45 17.32
N ALA A 440 -5.96 -23.94 17.41
CA ALA A 440 -6.94 -24.10 16.34
C ALA A 440 -6.38 -23.58 14.99
N CYS A 441 -6.67 -24.35 13.94
CA CYS A 441 -6.25 -24.03 12.59
C CYS A 441 -6.99 -22.79 12.09
N GLY A 442 -6.26 -21.82 11.56
CA GLY A 442 -6.86 -20.72 10.81
C GLY A 442 -7.26 -21.16 9.41
N TRP A 443 -8.25 -20.47 8.88
CA TRP A 443 -8.64 -20.51 7.48
C TRP A 443 -8.54 -19.07 6.93
N ALA A 444 -8.87 -18.86 5.65
CA ALA A 444 -8.84 -17.53 5.07
C ALA A 444 -10.14 -17.20 4.34
N PHE A 445 -10.46 -15.91 4.34
CA PHE A 445 -11.44 -15.39 3.41
C PHE A 445 -10.86 -15.31 1.99
N GLY A 446 -11.75 -15.28 0.99
CA GLY A 446 -11.43 -14.95 -0.40
C GLY A 446 -11.95 -15.96 -1.40
N MET A 447 -12.22 -17.18 -0.93
CA MET A 447 -13.08 -18.15 -1.59
C MET A 447 -13.70 -18.98 -0.50
N ASN A 448 -14.99 -18.78 -0.23
CA ASN A 448 -15.71 -19.48 0.81
C ASN A 448 -17.12 -19.82 0.34
N ILE A 449 -17.64 -20.97 0.73
CA ILE A 449 -19.05 -21.31 0.53
C ILE A 449 -19.80 -21.06 1.83
N PHE A 450 -20.93 -20.36 1.77
CA PHE A 450 -21.76 -20.04 2.92
C PHE A 450 -23.14 -20.68 2.78
N ASP A 451 -23.55 -21.42 3.81
CA ASP A 451 -24.94 -21.80 4.02
C ASP A 451 -25.64 -20.72 4.85
N LEU A 452 -26.48 -19.93 4.18
CA LEU A 452 -27.18 -18.80 4.78
C LEU A 452 -28.34 -19.25 5.69
N VAL A 453 -28.86 -20.46 5.51
CA VAL A 453 -29.88 -21.04 6.41
C VAL A 453 -29.22 -21.39 7.74
N ALA A 454 -28.11 -22.13 7.69
CA ALA A 454 -27.31 -22.44 8.87
C ALA A 454 -26.75 -21.18 9.53
N TRP A 455 -26.33 -20.18 8.76
CA TRP A 455 -25.86 -18.89 9.26
C TRP A 455 -26.91 -18.20 10.13
N LYS A 456 -28.15 -18.11 9.62
CA LYS A 456 -29.29 -17.53 10.34
C LYS A 456 -29.60 -18.34 11.60
N LYS A 457 -29.60 -19.67 11.53
CA LYS A 457 -29.84 -20.55 12.69
C LYS A 457 -28.77 -20.42 13.79
N ALA A 458 -27.51 -20.22 13.40
CA ALA A 458 -26.39 -20.11 14.31
C ALA A 458 -26.10 -18.67 14.78
N ASN A 459 -26.92 -17.70 14.36
CA ASN A 459 -26.80 -16.27 14.66
C ASN A 459 -25.38 -15.72 14.46
N ILE A 460 -24.73 -16.05 13.33
CA ILE A 460 -23.33 -15.68 13.12
C ILE A 460 -23.12 -14.16 13.04
N THR A 461 -24.06 -13.41 12.47
CA THR A 461 -23.95 -11.94 12.45
C THR A 461 -23.98 -11.34 13.85
N ASP A 462 -24.78 -11.88 14.76
CA ASP A 462 -24.83 -11.41 16.16
C ASP A 462 -23.56 -11.79 16.92
N LYS A 463 -22.99 -12.99 16.67
CA LYS A 463 -21.67 -13.37 17.21
C LYS A 463 -20.59 -12.41 16.72
N TYR A 464 -20.63 -12.05 15.43
CA TYR A 464 -19.72 -11.05 14.86
C TYR A 464 -19.89 -9.69 15.53
N HIS A 465 -21.12 -9.22 15.76
CA HIS A 465 -21.40 -7.98 16.51
C HIS A 465 -20.83 -8.02 17.92
N TYR A 466 -21.09 -9.10 18.66
CA TYR A 466 -20.53 -9.31 19.99
C TYR A 466 -19.01 -9.16 19.99
N TRP A 467 -18.31 -9.81 19.06
CA TRP A 467 -16.85 -9.72 18.99
C TRP A 467 -16.36 -8.31 18.62
N GLN A 468 -17.06 -7.59 17.74
CA GLN A 468 -16.74 -6.20 17.43
C GLN A 468 -16.87 -5.27 18.65
N GLU A 469 -17.84 -5.53 19.53
CA GLU A 469 -17.98 -4.81 20.79
C GLU A 469 -16.86 -5.18 21.77
N GLN A 470 -16.51 -6.46 21.90
CA GLN A 470 -15.40 -6.91 22.76
C GLN A 470 -14.04 -6.35 22.34
N ASN A 471 -13.87 -5.97 21.07
CA ASN A 471 -12.65 -5.38 20.54
C ASN A 471 -12.76 -3.87 20.28
N ALA A 472 -13.68 -3.17 20.94
CA ALA A 472 -13.80 -1.71 20.82
C ALA A 472 -12.51 -0.97 21.20
N ASP A 473 -11.70 -1.54 22.10
CA ASP A 473 -10.39 -1.04 22.51
C ASP A 473 -9.22 -1.52 21.63
N GLN A 474 -9.50 -2.41 20.67
CA GLN A 474 -8.55 -3.05 19.76
C GLN A 474 -7.45 -3.87 20.45
N ILE A 475 -7.74 -4.42 21.64
CA ILE A 475 -6.81 -5.24 22.42
C ILE A 475 -6.86 -6.72 22.01
N VAL A 476 -8.03 -7.20 21.55
CA VAL A 476 -8.27 -8.59 21.17
C VAL A 476 -7.59 -8.92 19.83
N TRP A 477 -7.73 -8.03 18.84
CA TRP A 477 -6.99 -8.08 17.58
C TRP A 477 -6.77 -6.66 17.02
N LYS A 478 -5.78 -6.52 16.13
CA LYS A 478 -5.30 -5.20 15.68
C LYS A 478 -6.08 -4.57 14.52
N THR A 479 -6.37 -5.33 13.47
CA THR A 479 -7.01 -4.84 12.23
C THR A 479 -7.49 -6.01 11.35
N GLY A 480 -8.30 -5.70 10.34
CA GLY A 480 -8.79 -6.64 9.33
C GLY A 480 -10.05 -7.41 9.75
N THR A 481 -10.55 -8.22 8.81
CA THR A 481 -11.79 -9.00 8.95
C THR A 481 -11.55 -10.47 9.28
N LEU A 482 -10.33 -10.97 9.12
CA LEU A 482 -10.03 -12.38 9.36
C LEU A 482 -10.24 -12.77 10.82
N ALA A 483 -9.63 -12.04 11.76
CA ALA A 483 -9.77 -12.31 13.20
C ALA A 483 -11.24 -12.38 13.67
N PRO A 484 -12.11 -11.37 13.39
CA PRO A 484 -13.52 -11.49 13.77
C PRO A 484 -14.25 -12.62 13.01
N GLY A 485 -13.81 -13.00 11.81
CA GLY A 485 -14.28 -14.20 11.12
C GLY A 485 -13.94 -15.48 11.86
N LEU A 486 -12.67 -15.69 12.22
CA LEU A 486 -12.23 -16.86 12.98
C LEU A 486 -13.02 -17.02 14.29
N LEU A 487 -13.33 -15.91 14.97
CA LEU A 487 -14.11 -15.88 16.20
C LEU A 487 -15.60 -16.17 15.96
N ALA A 488 -16.23 -15.57 14.94
CA ALA A 488 -17.66 -15.71 14.69
C ALA A 488 -18.03 -17.10 14.17
N PHE A 489 -17.17 -17.72 13.36
CA PHE A 489 -17.38 -19.04 12.75
C PHE A 489 -16.69 -20.20 13.48
N TYR A 490 -16.18 -19.95 14.70
CA TYR A 490 -15.51 -21.01 15.45
C TYR A 490 -16.45 -22.19 15.74
N GLY A 491 -16.00 -23.41 15.41
CA GLY A 491 -16.76 -24.63 15.58
C GLY A 491 -17.92 -24.84 14.59
N VAL A 492 -18.04 -23.99 13.56
CA VAL A 492 -19.07 -24.10 12.52
C VAL A 492 -18.49 -23.95 11.10
N MET A 493 -17.23 -24.37 10.94
CA MET A 493 -16.47 -24.32 9.68
C MET A 493 -16.16 -25.75 9.21
N GLU A 494 -16.46 -26.03 7.95
CA GLU A 494 -16.11 -27.26 7.25
C GLU A 494 -14.81 -27.06 6.45
N PRO A 495 -13.76 -27.87 6.69
CA PRO A 495 -12.52 -27.77 5.94
C PRO A 495 -12.69 -28.27 4.50
N LEU A 496 -12.28 -27.45 3.52
CA LEU A 496 -12.29 -27.81 2.11
C LEU A 496 -10.91 -28.32 1.64
N ASP A 497 -10.90 -29.09 0.55
CA ASP A 497 -9.68 -29.51 -0.14
C ASP A 497 -8.82 -28.28 -0.51
N ARG A 498 -7.51 -28.35 -0.22
CA ARG A 498 -6.57 -27.23 -0.41
C ARG A 498 -6.48 -26.74 -1.86
N ARG A 499 -6.88 -27.56 -2.84
CA ARG A 499 -6.94 -27.19 -4.26
C ARG A 499 -8.06 -26.19 -4.55
N TRP A 500 -9.04 -26.01 -3.67
CA TRP A 500 -10.08 -25.01 -3.89
C TRP A 500 -9.55 -23.58 -3.81
N HIS A 501 -8.60 -23.30 -2.91
CA HIS A 501 -8.12 -21.95 -2.63
C HIS A 501 -6.64 -21.93 -2.27
N VAL A 502 -5.81 -21.43 -3.20
CA VAL A 502 -4.37 -21.26 -2.98
C VAL A 502 -4.07 -19.78 -2.73
N LEU A 503 -3.47 -19.50 -1.58
CA LEU A 503 -3.14 -18.16 -1.10
C LEU A 503 -1.65 -17.86 -1.24
N GLY A 504 -1.31 -16.58 -1.11
CA GLY A 504 0.05 -16.08 -0.94
C GLY A 504 0.58 -15.28 -2.12
N LEU A 505 -0.15 -15.20 -3.24
CA LEU A 505 0.36 -14.58 -4.47
C LEU A 505 0.61 -13.06 -4.31
N GLY A 506 0.12 -12.44 -3.24
CA GLY A 506 0.37 -11.04 -2.89
C GLY A 506 1.48 -10.81 -1.85
N TYR A 507 2.23 -11.83 -1.43
CA TYR A 507 3.39 -11.68 -0.54
C TYR A 507 4.48 -12.76 -0.64
N ASP A 508 4.18 -13.95 -1.17
CA ASP A 508 5.08 -15.11 -1.22
C ASP A 508 5.56 -15.37 -2.65
N SER A 509 6.84 -15.10 -2.91
CA SER A 509 7.45 -15.27 -4.23
C SER A 509 7.76 -16.71 -4.62
N ASP A 510 7.56 -17.69 -3.73
CA ASP A 510 8.10 -19.06 -3.86
C ASP A 510 7.02 -20.15 -3.80
N ILE A 511 5.79 -19.81 -4.16
CA ILE A 511 4.69 -20.80 -4.25
C ILE A 511 4.99 -21.79 -5.39
N ASP A 512 4.80 -23.08 -5.13
CA ASP A 512 4.97 -24.15 -6.12
C ASP A 512 3.99 -23.97 -7.30
N ASP A 513 4.52 -23.93 -8.53
CA ASP A 513 3.73 -23.83 -9.76
C ASP A 513 2.72 -24.97 -9.90
N ARG A 514 2.99 -26.16 -9.35
CA ARG A 514 2.05 -27.28 -9.35
C ARG A 514 0.80 -26.96 -8.52
N LEU A 515 0.98 -26.32 -7.37
CA LEU A 515 -0.14 -25.87 -6.53
C LEU A 515 -0.96 -24.82 -7.29
N ILE A 516 -0.30 -23.82 -7.87
CA ILE A 516 -0.95 -22.76 -8.68
C ILE A 516 -1.76 -23.38 -9.82
N LYS A 517 -1.19 -24.30 -10.60
CA LYS A 517 -1.89 -24.96 -11.72
C LYS A 517 -3.06 -25.83 -11.26
N SER A 518 -2.94 -26.46 -10.10
CA SER A 518 -3.98 -27.34 -9.57
C SER A 518 -5.14 -26.59 -8.92
N ALA A 519 -4.94 -25.32 -8.54
CA ALA A 519 -5.90 -24.53 -7.78
C ALA A 519 -7.15 -24.17 -8.61
N ALA A 520 -8.33 -24.25 -7.99
CA ALA A 520 -9.56 -23.70 -8.55
C ALA A 520 -9.57 -22.17 -8.44
N VAL A 521 -9.10 -21.62 -7.31
CA VAL A 521 -8.95 -20.18 -7.10
C VAL A 521 -7.54 -19.87 -6.58
N VAL A 522 -6.88 -18.90 -7.20
CA VAL A 522 -5.62 -18.32 -6.71
C VAL A 522 -5.87 -16.93 -6.15
N HIS A 523 -5.27 -16.63 -5.00
CA HIS A 523 -5.57 -15.42 -4.22
C HIS A 523 -4.31 -14.57 -4.06
N PHE A 524 -4.38 -13.32 -4.52
CA PHE A 524 -3.36 -12.29 -4.34
C PHE A 524 -3.49 -11.59 -2.98
N ASN A 525 -3.79 -12.35 -1.93
CA ASN A 525 -3.85 -11.82 -0.57
C ASN A 525 -2.48 -11.29 -0.16
N GLY A 526 -2.48 -10.16 0.55
CA GLY A 526 -1.26 -9.42 0.86
C GLY A 526 -1.22 -8.05 0.22
N LYS A 527 -0.04 -7.42 0.24
CA LYS A 527 0.13 -6.03 -0.17
C LYS A 527 0.52 -5.89 -1.65
N MET A 528 1.12 -6.91 -2.26
CA MET A 528 1.62 -6.88 -3.63
C MET A 528 0.54 -7.31 -4.62
N LYS A 529 -0.51 -6.48 -4.74
CA LYS A 529 -1.66 -6.72 -5.64
C LYS A 529 -1.26 -6.67 -7.11
N PRO A 530 -1.90 -7.45 -8.00
CA PRO A 530 -1.49 -7.59 -9.40
C PRO A 530 -1.65 -6.31 -10.25
N TRP A 531 -2.53 -5.39 -9.83
CA TRP A 531 -2.69 -4.07 -10.46
C TRP A 531 -1.70 -3.00 -9.96
N LEU A 532 -0.83 -3.33 -9.00
CA LEU A 532 0.20 -2.42 -8.49
C LEU A 532 1.54 -2.65 -9.20
N LYS A 533 2.36 -1.60 -9.26
CA LYS A 533 3.75 -1.72 -9.76
C LYS A 533 4.62 -2.64 -8.90
N LEU A 534 4.25 -2.81 -7.63
CA LEU A 534 4.93 -3.68 -6.67
C LEU A 534 4.44 -5.14 -6.74
N ALA A 535 3.58 -5.50 -7.70
CA ALA A 535 3.13 -6.87 -7.89
C ALA A 535 4.32 -7.84 -8.07
N ILE A 536 4.18 -9.04 -7.54
CA ILE A 536 5.16 -10.11 -7.80
C ILE A 536 5.05 -10.48 -9.29
N SER A 537 6.12 -10.19 -10.05
CA SER A 537 6.14 -10.28 -11.51
C SER A 537 5.76 -11.66 -12.03
N ARG A 538 6.23 -12.74 -11.40
CA ARG A 538 5.94 -14.13 -11.82
C ARG A 538 4.45 -14.47 -11.84
N TYR A 539 3.63 -13.88 -10.96
CA TYR A 539 2.20 -14.21 -10.87
C TYR A 539 1.30 -13.28 -11.68
N ARG A 540 1.83 -12.12 -12.08
CA ARG A 540 1.05 -11.04 -12.71
C ARG A 540 0.26 -11.50 -13.94
N HIS A 541 0.84 -12.40 -14.74
CA HIS A 541 0.23 -12.99 -15.93
C HIS A 541 -1.05 -13.81 -15.64
N LEU A 542 -1.28 -14.28 -14.41
CA LEU A 542 -2.52 -14.96 -14.01
C LEU A 542 -3.70 -13.99 -14.00
N TRP A 543 -3.46 -12.74 -13.64
CA TRP A 543 -4.47 -11.69 -13.56
C TRP A 543 -4.63 -10.94 -14.89
N GLU A 544 -3.51 -10.55 -15.53
CA GLU A 544 -3.53 -9.74 -16.76
C GLU A 544 -4.22 -10.42 -17.95
N ARG A 545 -4.22 -11.76 -18.02
CA ARG A 545 -4.87 -12.51 -19.11
C ARG A 545 -6.40 -12.28 -19.18
N TYR A 546 -7.01 -11.83 -18.10
CA TYR A 546 -8.46 -11.56 -18.03
C TYR A 546 -8.81 -10.09 -18.25
N ILE A 547 -7.82 -9.25 -18.58
CA ILE A 547 -8.03 -7.84 -18.90
C ILE A 547 -8.05 -7.67 -20.41
N ASN A 548 -9.11 -7.04 -20.91
CA ASN A 548 -9.17 -6.64 -22.30
C ASN A 548 -8.47 -5.29 -22.51
N TYR A 549 -7.16 -5.31 -22.76
CA TYR A 549 -6.38 -4.09 -23.07
C TYR A 549 -6.78 -3.41 -24.39
N SER A 550 -7.61 -4.05 -25.23
CA SER A 550 -8.16 -3.43 -26.43
C SER A 550 -9.41 -2.59 -26.15
N ASP A 551 -10.00 -2.71 -24.95
CA ASP A 551 -11.13 -1.87 -24.55
C ASP A 551 -10.69 -0.39 -24.52
N PRO A 552 -11.45 0.56 -25.11
CA PRO A 552 -11.05 1.96 -25.17
C PRO A 552 -10.76 2.60 -23.80
N PHE A 553 -11.53 2.25 -22.77
CA PHE A 553 -11.40 2.83 -21.43
C PHE A 553 -10.13 2.33 -20.75
N VAL A 554 -9.83 1.04 -20.93
CA VAL A 554 -8.58 0.44 -20.44
C VAL A 554 -7.39 1.01 -21.21
N LYS A 555 -7.44 0.97 -22.55
CA LYS A 555 -6.35 1.43 -23.41
C LYS A 555 -5.93 2.86 -23.11
N ASP A 556 -6.90 3.78 -23.05
CA ASP A 556 -6.60 5.19 -22.84
C ASP A 556 -6.01 5.49 -21.46
N CYS A 557 -6.35 4.71 -20.44
CA CYS A 557 -5.87 4.93 -19.07
C CYS A 557 -4.59 4.15 -18.74
N TRP A 558 -4.20 3.16 -19.55
CA TRP A 558 -2.99 2.34 -19.35
C TRP A 558 -1.78 2.78 -20.17
N MET A 559 -1.94 3.63 -21.19
CA MET A 559 -0.83 4.11 -22.04
C MET A 559 -0.09 5.35 -21.48
N HIS A 560 -0.22 5.66 -20.18
CA HIS A 560 0.37 6.85 -19.55
C HIS A 560 1.16 6.56 -18.26
#